data_AF-A0A0M3IPI1-F1
#
_entry.id   AF-A0A0M3IPI1-F1
#
_cell.length_a   1.000
_cell.length_b   1.000
_cell.length_c   1.000
_cell.angle_alpha   90.00
_cell.angle_beta   90.00
_cell.angle_gamma   90.00
#
_symmetry.space_group_name_H-M   'P 1'
#
loop_
_entity.id
_entity.type
_entity.pdbx_description
1 polymer ?
#
loop_
_entity_poly.entity_id
_entity_poly.type
_entity_poly.pdbx_seq_one_letter_code
_entity_poly.pdbx_strand_id
1 'polypeptide(L)'
;MTHTIRTTHTTHTTRDSVIDASFYFRCSNISYDHVSLEASIIIIYHNEALSVLIRMLNSILDRTPSNLLKEIILYDDFSDEDTILIDHLLKYANIERWPIEKFIMRRSNERLGLIRAKTFAARLASGDVLVFLDSHCEVTDRWIEPLLAQIQEDNTRVVIPLVDLINPVKFDYQKAMVTKSAFDWGLNFVWKYFKWEYFDIPENNIKPFKSPIMSGGLLAIKRKFFHEMGEYDTSMEIWGAENIEMSVRMWLCGGSILVVPCSRVGHVFRVRRPYKGKPDMADENLFNSLRTVKVWFDEYEMWLCGGSILVVPCSRVGHVFRVRRPYKGKPDMADENLFNSLRTVKVWFDEYEKYFYKARPNAIGINAGDLTERLELKKRLRCKPFSWYINEIYPELKPTNENHDEL
;
A
#
# COMPACT_ATOMS: atom_id res chain seq x y z
N MET A 1 0.06 -41.64 29.66
CA MET A 1 0.60 -42.04 28.34
C MET A 1 0.65 -40.81 27.46
N THR A 2 1.84 -40.30 27.24
CA THR A 2 2.17 -39.16 26.38
C THR A 2 2.15 -39.61 24.92
N HIS A 3 1.27 -39.06 24.09
CA HIS A 3 1.29 -39.29 22.64
C HIS A 3 1.90 -38.09 21.93
N THR A 4 3.16 -38.25 21.55
CA THR A 4 3.91 -37.37 20.65
C THR A 4 3.51 -37.70 19.20
N ILE A 5 2.88 -36.76 18.50
CA ILE A 5 2.60 -36.89 17.06
C ILE A 5 3.83 -36.36 16.31
N ARG A 6 4.66 -37.28 15.79
CA ARG A 6 5.72 -36.99 14.82
C ARG A 6 5.07 -36.79 13.45
N THR A 7 5.16 -35.59 12.89
CA THR A 7 4.86 -35.35 11.48
C THR A 7 6.08 -35.72 10.63
N THR A 8 5.89 -36.67 9.74
CA THR A 8 6.87 -37.12 8.75
C THR A 8 6.90 -36.15 7.57
N HIS A 9 8.06 -35.57 7.27
CA HIS A 9 8.30 -34.82 6.03
C HIS A 9 8.42 -35.78 4.84
N THR A 10 7.50 -35.68 3.89
CA THR A 10 7.64 -36.27 2.55
C THR A 10 8.19 -35.20 1.59
N THR A 11 9.39 -35.42 1.09
CA THR A 11 10.07 -34.58 0.10
C THR A 11 9.57 -34.90 -1.31
N HIS A 12 8.79 -34.01 -1.92
CA HIS A 12 8.59 -33.98 -3.37
C HIS A 12 9.44 -32.86 -3.97
N THR A 13 10.55 -33.24 -4.59
CA THR A 13 11.44 -32.35 -5.34
C THR A 13 10.92 -32.16 -6.77
N THR A 14 10.28 -31.02 -7.03
CA THR A 14 10.09 -30.48 -8.38
C THR A 14 11.05 -29.30 -8.60
N ARG A 15 11.47 -29.06 -9.85
CA ARG A 15 12.46 -28.03 -10.25
C ARG A 15 12.16 -26.61 -9.74
N ASP A 16 10.93 -26.31 -9.35
CA ASP A 16 10.52 -25.02 -8.76
C ASP A 16 11.08 -24.78 -7.34
N SER A 17 11.50 -25.84 -6.65
CA SER A 17 12.06 -25.78 -5.28
C SER A 17 13.49 -25.20 -5.20
N VAL A 18 14.25 -25.24 -6.31
CA VAL A 18 15.66 -24.82 -6.31
C VAL A 18 15.79 -23.29 -6.35
N ILE A 19 14.86 -22.61 -7.01
CA ILE A 19 14.88 -21.14 -7.15
C ILE A 19 14.42 -20.47 -5.84
N ASP A 20 13.35 -20.98 -5.19
CA ASP A 20 12.85 -20.43 -3.92
C ASP A 20 13.81 -20.67 -2.74
N ALA A 21 14.52 -21.81 -2.74
CA ALA A 21 15.59 -22.06 -1.78
C ALA A 21 16.76 -21.06 -1.93
N SER A 22 17.07 -20.62 -3.15
CA SER A 22 18.19 -19.70 -3.43
C SER A 22 17.94 -18.26 -2.94
N PHE A 23 16.70 -17.78 -3.00
CA PHE A 23 16.32 -16.44 -2.54
C PHE A 23 16.35 -16.33 -1.02
N TYR A 24 15.71 -17.27 -0.31
CA TYR A 24 15.69 -17.31 1.15
C TYR A 24 17.09 -17.52 1.74
N PHE A 25 17.90 -18.39 1.13
CA PHE A 25 19.28 -18.60 1.53
C PHE A 25 20.12 -17.32 1.43
N ARG A 26 19.95 -16.54 0.36
CA ARG A 26 20.70 -15.30 0.16
C ARG A 26 20.30 -14.19 1.12
N CYS A 27 19.00 -13.95 1.34
CA CYS A 27 18.56 -12.99 2.35
C CYS A 27 19.01 -13.39 3.76
N SER A 28 19.03 -14.70 4.06
CA SER A 28 19.47 -15.22 5.35
C SER A 28 20.95 -15.02 5.66
N ASN A 29 21.78 -14.82 4.63
CA ASN A 29 23.23 -14.60 4.77
C ASN A 29 23.61 -13.12 4.97
N ILE A 30 22.64 -12.20 4.92
CA ILE A 30 22.88 -10.78 5.19
C ILE A 30 22.82 -10.56 6.70
N SER A 31 23.90 -10.07 7.30
CA SER A 31 23.94 -9.66 8.71
C SER A 31 23.42 -8.23 8.87
N TYR A 32 22.59 -8.03 9.90
CA TYR A 32 22.04 -6.74 10.31
C TYR A 32 22.44 -6.38 11.74
N ASP A 33 23.53 -6.96 12.26
CA ASP A 33 23.97 -6.78 13.66
C ASP A 33 24.36 -5.32 14.00
N HIS A 34 24.61 -4.51 12.97
CA HIS A 34 24.93 -3.09 13.08
C HIS A 34 23.69 -2.18 13.21
N VAL A 35 22.47 -2.71 13.03
CA VAL A 35 21.23 -1.94 13.13
C VAL A 35 20.94 -1.62 14.60
N SER A 36 20.83 -0.33 14.91
CA SER A 36 20.61 0.16 16.27
C SER A 36 19.38 1.06 16.41
N LEU A 37 18.65 1.32 15.32
CA LEU A 37 17.44 2.15 15.36
C LEU A 37 16.29 1.41 16.05
N GLU A 38 15.56 2.11 16.93
CA GLU A 38 14.33 1.58 17.53
C GLU A 38 13.09 1.99 16.72
N ALA A 39 12.19 1.06 16.42
CA ALA A 39 10.99 1.30 15.62
C ALA A 39 9.72 1.43 16.49
N SER A 40 8.91 2.44 16.20
CA SER A 40 7.52 2.53 16.66
C SER A 40 6.60 1.98 15.57
N ILE A 41 5.96 0.84 15.82
CA ILE A 41 5.04 0.21 14.88
C ILE A 41 3.65 0.81 15.07
N ILE A 42 3.09 1.41 14.02
CA ILE A 42 1.80 2.09 14.05
C ILE A 42 0.78 1.29 13.26
N ILE A 43 -0.31 0.93 13.93
CA ILE A 43 -1.41 0.14 13.36
C ILE A 43 -2.70 0.94 13.58
N ILE A 44 -3.28 1.39 12.48
CA ILE A 44 -4.59 2.05 12.48
C ILE A 44 -5.66 1.01 12.14
N TYR A 45 -6.74 0.97 12.89
CA TYR A 45 -7.85 0.07 12.61
C TYR A 45 -9.21 0.73 12.82
N HIS A 46 -10.22 0.21 12.13
CA HIS A 46 -11.62 0.55 12.32
C HIS A 46 -12.45 -0.70 11.99
N ASN A 47 -13.25 -1.16 12.95
CA ASN A 47 -14.09 -2.37 12.84
C ASN A 47 -13.31 -3.62 12.34
N GLU A 48 -12.07 -3.78 12.80
CA GLU A 48 -11.24 -4.93 12.42
C GLU A 48 -11.70 -6.20 13.15
N ALA A 49 -11.45 -7.36 12.56
CA ALA A 49 -11.70 -8.62 13.22
C ALA A 49 -10.65 -8.87 14.33
N LEU A 50 -11.12 -9.15 15.55
CA LEU A 50 -10.26 -9.44 16.70
C LEU A 50 -9.18 -10.49 16.41
N SER A 51 -9.57 -11.60 15.76
CA SER A 51 -8.64 -12.69 15.43
C SER A 51 -7.55 -12.27 14.45
N VAL A 52 -7.86 -11.39 13.51
CA VAL A 52 -6.90 -10.89 12.52
C VAL A 52 -5.88 -9.96 13.18
N LEU A 53 -6.35 -9.06 14.05
CA LEU A 53 -5.49 -8.16 14.79
C LEU A 53 -4.59 -8.90 15.79
N ILE A 54 -5.13 -9.91 16.50
CA ILE A 54 -4.33 -10.78 17.38
C ILE A 54 -3.25 -11.52 16.59
N ARG A 55 -3.60 -12.12 15.44
CA ARG A 55 -2.63 -12.82 14.57
C ARG A 55 -1.50 -11.90 14.14
N MET A 56 -1.83 -10.67 13.73
CA MET A 56 -0.86 -9.65 13.37
C MET A 56 0.07 -9.32 14.56
N LEU A 57 -0.50 -9.04 15.73
CA LEU A 57 0.27 -8.67 16.92
C LEU A 57 1.18 -9.78 17.41
N ASN A 58 0.71 -11.04 17.44
CA ASN A 58 1.56 -12.19 17.73
C ASN A 58 2.72 -12.27 16.73
N SER A 59 2.46 -12.14 15.42
CA SER A 59 3.54 -12.18 14.42
C SER A 59 4.59 -11.09 14.63
N ILE A 60 4.18 -9.88 15.04
CA ILE A 60 5.09 -8.77 15.33
C ILE A 60 5.92 -9.09 16.58
N LEU A 61 5.30 -9.52 17.67
CA LEU A 61 5.99 -9.83 18.92
C LEU A 61 6.96 -11.01 18.76
N ASP A 62 6.56 -12.04 18.00
CA ASP A 62 7.36 -13.25 17.81
C ASP A 62 8.58 -13.03 16.90
N ARG A 63 8.44 -12.16 15.89
CA ARG A 63 9.41 -12.03 14.78
C ARG A 63 10.16 -10.69 14.75
N THR A 64 9.98 -9.85 15.77
CA THR A 64 10.67 -8.55 15.90
C THR A 64 11.61 -8.60 17.10
N PRO A 65 12.93 -8.41 16.91
CA PRO A 65 13.87 -8.36 18.02
C PRO A 65 13.49 -7.28 19.04
N SER A 66 13.55 -7.62 20.33
CA SER A 66 13.05 -6.75 21.40
C SER A 66 13.82 -5.43 21.54
N ASN A 67 15.09 -5.40 21.13
CA ASN A 67 15.94 -4.22 21.08
C ASN A 67 15.63 -3.28 19.90
N LEU A 68 14.94 -3.77 18.86
CA LEU A 68 14.52 -2.98 17.70
C LEU A 68 13.07 -2.51 17.83
N LEU A 69 12.27 -3.12 18.70
CA LEU A 69 10.89 -2.73 18.95
C LEU A 69 10.81 -1.73 20.09
N LYS A 70 10.55 -0.44 19.78
CA LYS A 70 10.30 0.58 20.81
C LYS A 70 8.95 0.38 21.45
N GLU A 71 7.92 0.42 20.62
CA GLU A 71 6.52 0.40 21.03
C GLU A 71 5.61 0.01 19.84
N ILE A 72 4.40 -0.44 20.16
CA ILE A 72 3.32 -0.71 19.22
C ILE A 72 2.17 0.25 19.54
N ILE A 73 1.86 1.13 18.60
CA ILE A 73 0.76 2.09 18.69
C ILE A 73 -0.45 1.49 17.98
N LEU A 74 -1.45 1.10 18.77
CA LEU A 74 -2.76 0.67 18.28
C LEU A 74 -3.72 1.84 18.33
N TYR A 75 -4.13 2.32 17.16
CA TYR A 75 -5.00 3.49 17.03
C TYR A 75 -6.35 3.09 16.43
N ASP A 76 -7.37 3.06 17.27
CA ASP A 76 -8.77 2.85 16.90
C ASP A 76 -9.36 4.13 16.32
N ASP A 77 -9.59 4.14 15.00
CA ASP A 77 -10.24 5.22 14.25
C ASP A 77 -11.77 5.08 14.35
N PHE A 78 -12.28 5.26 15.57
CA PHE A 78 -13.70 5.32 15.89
C PHE A 78 -14.49 4.07 15.45
N SER A 79 -14.06 2.89 15.89
CA SER A 79 -14.81 1.64 15.68
C SER A 79 -16.20 1.70 16.33
N ASP A 80 -17.15 0.99 15.72
CA ASP A 80 -18.52 0.83 16.22
C ASP A 80 -18.50 0.10 17.58
N GLU A 81 -19.49 0.37 18.42
CA GLU A 81 -19.54 -0.08 19.83
C GLU A 81 -19.32 -1.60 19.99
N ASP A 82 -19.91 -2.40 19.10
CA ASP A 82 -19.81 -3.87 19.06
C ASP A 82 -18.47 -4.39 18.52
N THR A 83 -17.61 -3.50 18.02
CA THR A 83 -16.31 -3.83 17.41
C THR A 83 -15.13 -3.17 18.12
N ILE A 84 -15.34 -2.57 19.29
CA ILE A 84 -14.24 -2.05 20.12
C ILE A 84 -13.42 -3.22 20.66
N LEU A 85 -12.13 -3.25 20.32
CA LEU A 85 -11.26 -4.40 20.60
C LEU A 85 -10.36 -4.25 21.83
N ILE A 86 -10.20 -3.04 22.40
CA ILE A 86 -9.17 -2.75 23.40
C ILE A 86 -9.26 -3.69 24.62
N ASP A 87 -10.44 -3.86 25.21
CA ASP A 87 -10.61 -4.72 26.39
C ASP A 87 -10.36 -6.20 26.08
N HIS A 88 -10.73 -6.65 24.88
CA HIS A 88 -10.48 -8.01 24.42
C HIS A 88 -8.99 -8.27 24.20
N LEU A 89 -8.29 -7.29 23.63
CA LEU A 89 -6.84 -7.35 23.43
C LEU A 89 -6.11 -7.37 24.77
N LEU A 90 -6.50 -6.56 25.76
CA LEU A 90 -5.90 -6.56 27.09
C LEU A 90 -6.08 -7.91 27.81
N LYS A 91 -7.28 -8.52 27.70
CA LYS A 91 -7.54 -9.86 28.23
C LYS A 91 -6.63 -10.91 27.58
N TYR A 92 -6.52 -10.90 26.25
CA TYR A 92 -5.65 -11.81 25.52
C TYR A 92 -4.17 -11.60 25.86
N ALA A 93 -3.73 -10.34 25.89
CA ALA A 93 -2.38 -9.94 26.25
C ALA A 93 -1.98 -10.43 27.64
N ASN A 94 -2.89 -10.42 28.61
CA ASN A 94 -2.63 -10.93 29.96
C ASN A 94 -2.47 -12.47 29.98
N ILE A 95 -3.21 -13.20 29.14
CA ILE A 95 -3.12 -14.65 29.02
C ILE A 95 -1.79 -15.05 28.36
N GLU A 96 -1.46 -14.41 27.23
CA GLU A 96 -0.25 -14.68 26.45
C GLU A 96 1.00 -13.96 26.99
N ARG A 97 0.85 -13.17 28.06
CA ARG A 97 1.94 -12.40 28.70
C ARG A 97 2.67 -11.47 27.73
N TRP A 98 1.92 -10.75 26.91
CA TRP A 98 2.49 -9.71 26.04
C TRP A 98 3.19 -8.62 26.87
N PRO A 99 4.27 -8.01 26.35
CA PRO A 99 4.96 -6.89 27.00
C PRO A 99 4.11 -5.62 26.88
N ILE A 100 3.07 -5.51 27.71
CA ILE A 100 2.05 -4.47 27.60
C ILE A 100 2.61 -3.05 27.78
N GLU A 101 3.75 -2.90 28.45
CA GLU A 101 4.48 -1.65 28.59
C GLU A 101 4.97 -1.08 27.26
N LYS A 102 5.08 -1.91 26.22
CA LYS A 102 5.38 -1.49 24.84
C LYS A 102 4.13 -1.08 24.05
N PHE A 103 2.93 -1.20 24.59
CA PHE A 103 1.70 -0.88 23.85
C PHE A 103 1.17 0.51 24.21
N ILE A 104 0.87 1.29 23.17
CA ILE A 104 0.11 2.54 23.28
C ILE A 104 -1.21 2.34 22.55
N MET A 105 -2.29 2.11 23.31
CA MET A 105 -3.63 1.93 22.75
C MET A 105 -4.42 3.24 22.87
N ARG A 106 -4.89 3.78 21.75
CA ARG A 106 -5.69 5.02 21.69
C ARG A 106 -6.90 4.85 20.79
N ARG A 107 -7.98 5.54 21.13
CA ARG A 107 -9.20 5.62 20.32
C ARG A 107 -9.53 7.07 20.03
N SER A 108 -9.89 7.37 18.78
CA SER A 108 -10.37 8.69 18.40
C SER A 108 -11.82 8.91 18.86
N ASN A 109 -12.18 10.17 19.11
CA ASN A 109 -13.54 10.56 19.51
C ASN A 109 -14.49 10.71 18.31
N GLU A 110 -13.95 10.73 17.10
CA GLU A 110 -14.67 10.84 15.84
C GLU A 110 -13.97 10.03 14.75
N ARG A 111 -14.67 9.78 13.64
CA ARG A 111 -14.06 9.10 12.49
C ARG A 111 -13.15 10.06 11.74
N LEU A 112 -11.85 9.89 11.90
CA LEU A 112 -10.83 10.71 11.26
C LEU A 112 -10.56 10.24 9.84
N GLY A 113 -10.58 8.92 9.62
CA GLY A 113 -10.14 8.29 8.39
C GLY A 113 -8.65 7.97 8.40
N LEU A 114 -8.22 7.08 7.50
CA LEU A 114 -6.89 6.47 7.52
C LEU A 114 -5.77 7.52 7.53
N ILE A 115 -5.90 8.56 6.69
CA ILE A 115 -4.84 9.55 6.49
C ILE A 115 -4.61 10.37 7.76
N ARG A 116 -5.68 10.97 8.30
CA ARG A 116 -5.61 11.77 9.55
C ARG A 116 -5.24 10.90 10.75
N ALA A 117 -5.78 9.68 10.84
CA ALA A 117 -5.45 8.73 11.89
C ALA A 117 -3.96 8.32 11.86
N LYS A 118 -3.39 8.05 10.67
CA LYS A 118 -1.94 7.78 10.51
C LYS A 118 -1.12 8.97 11.03
N THR A 119 -1.48 10.19 10.66
CA THR A 119 -0.79 11.40 11.11
C THR A 119 -0.83 11.56 12.63
N PHE A 120 -2.00 11.42 13.26
CA PHE A 120 -2.13 11.60 14.70
C PHE A 120 -1.50 10.47 15.50
N ALA A 121 -1.61 9.22 15.04
CA ALA A 121 -0.92 8.11 15.66
C ALA A 121 0.61 8.26 15.57
N ALA A 122 1.14 8.75 14.44
CA ALA A 122 2.56 9.01 14.28
C ALA A 122 3.12 10.02 15.28
N ARG A 123 2.31 10.99 15.71
CA ARG A 123 2.70 11.99 16.73
C ARG A 123 2.79 11.41 18.14
N LEU A 124 2.23 10.23 18.39
CA LEU A 124 2.37 9.50 19.65
C LEU A 124 3.71 8.75 19.74
N ALA A 125 4.39 8.55 18.61
CA ALA A 125 5.58 7.73 18.52
C ALA A 125 6.82 8.41 19.09
N SER A 126 7.60 7.63 19.85
CA SER A 126 8.85 8.03 20.48
C SER A 126 10.10 7.44 19.79
N GLY A 127 9.95 6.32 19.07
CA GLY A 127 11.03 5.61 18.38
C GLY A 127 11.70 6.42 17.26
N ASP A 128 12.85 5.92 16.80
CA ASP A 128 13.63 6.52 15.72
C ASP A 128 12.92 6.47 14.36
N VAL A 129 12.25 5.35 14.11
CA VAL A 129 11.61 5.02 12.83
C VAL A 129 10.13 4.75 13.06
N LEU A 130 9.29 5.34 12.22
CA LEU A 130 7.87 5.03 12.14
C LEU A 130 7.70 3.87 11.16
N VAL A 131 7.05 2.79 11.60
CA VAL A 131 6.69 1.66 10.73
C VAL A 131 5.17 1.55 10.69
N PHE A 132 4.56 1.93 9.58
CA PHE A 132 3.12 1.80 9.39
C PHE A 132 2.81 0.41 8.84
N LEU A 133 1.80 -0.23 9.42
CA LEU A 133 1.23 -1.47 8.93
C LEU A 133 -0.30 -1.37 8.92
N ASP A 134 -0.94 -1.93 7.89
CA ASP A 134 -2.38 -2.12 7.88
C ASP A 134 -2.79 -3.19 8.91
N SER A 135 -3.98 -3.06 9.48
CA SER A 135 -4.50 -3.89 10.60
C SER A 135 -4.73 -5.39 10.31
N HIS A 136 -4.37 -5.84 9.12
CA HIS A 136 -4.58 -7.20 8.61
C HIS A 136 -3.34 -7.70 7.86
N CYS A 137 -2.19 -7.56 8.51
CA CYS A 137 -0.91 -8.03 8.03
C CYS A 137 -0.39 -9.23 8.86
N GLU A 138 0.56 -9.98 8.30
CA GLU A 138 1.41 -10.93 9.04
C GLU A 138 2.86 -10.72 8.61
N VAL A 139 3.74 -10.38 9.54
CA VAL A 139 5.16 -10.10 9.23
C VAL A 139 5.97 -11.40 9.16
N THR A 140 7.03 -11.46 8.34
CA THR A 140 7.89 -12.66 8.26
C THR A 140 9.11 -12.58 9.18
N ASP A 141 9.87 -13.66 9.29
CA ASP A 141 11.14 -13.64 10.03
C ASP A 141 12.11 -12.65 9.40
N ARG A 142 12.81 -11.86 10.23
CA ARG A 142 13.76 -10.84 9.81
C ARG A 142 13.17 -9.77 8.89
N TRP A 143 11.90 -9.43 9.08
CA TRP A 143 11.23 -8.44 8.25
C TRP A 143 11.67 -7.00 8.54
N ILE A 144 12.07 -6.66 9.77
CA ILE A 144 12.26 -5.25 10.16
C ILE A 144 13.70 -4.77 9.97
N GLU A 145 14.67 -5.65 10.18
CA GLU A 145 16.11 -5.36 10.14
C GLU A 145 16.54 -4.85 8.76
N PRO A 146 16.10 -5.46 7.63
CA PRO A 146 16.41 -4.93 6.30
C PRO A 146 15.81 -3.53 6.07
N LEU A 147 14.66 -3.23 6.66
CA LEU A 147 14.03 -1.90 6.52
C LEU A 147 14.83 -0.85 7.30
N LEU A 148 15.15 -1.14 8.56
CA LEU A 148 15.88 -0.23 9.44
C LEU A 148 17.31 0.01 8.95
N ALA A 149 17.99 -1.01 8.41
CA ALA A 149 19.32 -0.86 7.84
C ALA A 149 19.35 0.19 6.71
N GLN A 150 18.35 0.18 5.82
CA GLN A 150 18.27 1.15 4.73
C GLN A 150 18.05 2.58 5.23
N ILE A 151 17.28 2.77 6.31
CA ILE A 151 17.02 4.09 6.91
C ILE A 151 18.21 4.58 7.76
N GLN A 152 18.93 3.66 8.39
CA GLN A 152 20.13 3.99 9.17
C GLN A 152 21.26 4.49 8.27
N GLU A 153 21.40 3.91 7.08
CA GLU A 153 22.36 4.35 6.09
C GLU A 153 22.03 5.75 5.53
N ASP A 154 20.75 6.04 5.30
CA ASP A 154 20.28 7.33 4.80
C ASP A 154 18.85 7.60 5.29
N ASN A 155 18.75 8.63 6.13
CA ASN A 155 17.54 8.97 6.86
C ASN A 155 16.45 9.65 6.00
N THR A 156 16.74 9.90 4.72
CA THR A 156 15.80 10.48 3.75
C THR A 156 15.06 9.42 2.92
N ARG A 157 15.32 8.14 3.19
CA ARG A 157 14.66 7.00 2.54
C ARG A 157 13.33 6.66 3.20
N VAL A 158 12.32 6.47 2.36
CA VAL A 158 11.09 5.74 2.70
C VAL A 158 11.25 4.32 2.19
N VAL A 159 11.10 3.34 3.07
CA VAL A 159 11.45 1.95 2.79
C VAL A 159 10.21 1.08 2.91
N ILE A 160 9.99 0.21 1.92
CA ILE A 160 8.78 -0.57 1.77
C ILE A 160 9.15 -2.06 1.74
N PRO A 161 8.48 -2.93 2.51
CA PRO A 161 8.62 -4.37 2.36
C PRO A 161 7.99 -4.85 1.05
N LEU A 162 8.38 -6.03 0.57
CA LEU A 162 7.52 -6.74 -0.37
C LEU A 162 6.22 -7.17 0.31
N VAL A 163 5.12 -6.89 -0.37
CA VAL A 163 3.78 -7.19 0.15
C VAL A 163 3.33 -8.53 -0.42
N ASP A 164 3.41 -9.55 0.41
CA ASP A 164 2.97 -10.91 0.09
C ASP A 164 1.45 -11.04 0.28
N LEU A 165 0.86 -12.10 -0.28
CA LEU A 165 -0.59 -12.28 -0.31
C LEU A 165 -1.02 -13.24 0.81
N ILE A 166 -1.98 -12.80 1.63
CA ILE A 166 -2.72 -13.70 2.51
C ILE A 166 -4.12 -13.87 1.93
N ASN A 167 -4.51 -15.11 1.63
CA ASN A 167 -5.82 -15.40 1.10
C ASN A 167 -6.93 -15.01 2.10
N PRO A 168 -7.95 -14.23 1.70
CA PRO A 168 -8.95 -13.71 2.63
C PRO A 168 -9.93 -14.79 3.17
N VAL A 169 -9.96 -15.97 2.56
CA VAL A 169 -10.87 -17.07 2.92
C VAL A 169 -10.12 -18.18 3.64
N LYS A 170 -9.05 -18.68 3.01
CA LYS A 170 -8.26 -19.80 3.51
C LYS A 170 -7.12 -19.37 4.43
N PHE A 171 -6.76 -18.09 4.43
CA PHE A 171 -5.61 -17.55 5.16
C PHE A 171 -4.27 -18.21 4.78
N ASP A 172 -4.17 -18.85 3.62
CA ASP A 172 -2.89 -19.31 3.08
C ASP A 172 -2.01 -18.12 2.68
N TYR A 173 -0.74 -18.22 3.05
CA TYR A 173 0.29 -17.22 2.73
C TYR A 173 0.96 -17.58 1.41
N GLN A 174 1.00 -16.63 0.48
CA GLN A 174 1.62 -16.77 -0.83
C GLN A 174 2.61 -15.63 -1.08
N LYS A 175 3.83 -15.99 -1.47
CA LYS A 175 4.88 -15.03 -1.80
C LYS A 175 4.54 -14.27 -3.08
N ALA A 176 4.64 -12.95 -3.02
CA ALA A 176 4.55 -12.10 -4.19
C ALA A 176 5.86 -12.11 -4.99
N MET A 177 5.75 -11.85 -6.29
CA MET A 177 6.87 -11.52 -7.15
C MET A 177 7.42 -10.13 -6.81
N VAL A 178 8.71 -9.94 -7.06
CA VAL A 178 9.35 -8.63 -6.93
C VAL A 178 8.74 -7.69 -7.98
N THR A 179 8.18 -6.56 -7.53
CA THR A 179 7.48 -5.60 -8.38
C THR A 179 7.78 -4.17 -7.97
N LYS A 180 7.67 -3.25 -8.93
CA LYS A 180 7.66 -1.81 -8.65
C LYS A 180 6.23 -1.34 -8.46
N SER A 181 6.07 -0.33 -7.61
CA SER A 181 4.81 0.38 -7.48
C SER A 181 4.80 1.60 -8.40
N ALA A 182 3.71 1.80 -9.11
CA ALA A 182 3.54 2.82 -10.15
C ALA A 182 2.10 3.36 -10.13
N PHE A 183 1.83 4.41 -10.90
CA PHE A 183 0.48 4.92 -11.10
C PHE A 183 0.25 5.35 -12.55
N ASP A 184 -1.02 5.49 -12.94
CA ASP A 184 -1.44 6.06 -14.23
C ASP A 184 -1.83 7.55 -14.11
N TRP A 185 -2.09 8.23 -15.22
CA TRP A 185 -2.52 9.63 -15.20
C TRP A 185 -3.86 9.86 -14.49
N GLY A 186 -4.66 8.81 -14.26
CA GLY A 186 -5.86 8.87 -13.43
C GLY A 186 -5.57 8.72 -11.93
N LEU A 187 -4.30 8.75 -11.51
CA LEU A 187 -3.85 8.52 -10.13
C LEU A 187 -4.34 7.17 -9.57
N ASN A 188 -4.46 6.15 -10.42
CA ASN A 188 -4.71 4.79 -9.97
C ASN A 188 -3.37 4.08 -9.75
N PHE A 189 -3.24 3.45 -8.58
CA PHE A 189 -2.10 2.58 -8.29
C PHE A 189 -2.06 1.36 -9.20
N VAL A 190 -0.88 1.03 -9.72
CA VAL A 190 -0.60 -0.16 -10.53
C VAL A 190 0.70 -0.84 -10.09
N TRP A 191 0.70 -2.17 -10.10
CA TRP A 191 1.92 -2.96 -9.97
C TRP A 191 2.60 -3.07 -11.33
N LYS A 192 3.90 -2.78 -11.41
CA LYS A 192 4.73 -2.95 -12.61
C LYS A 192 5.70 -4.10 -12.37
N TYR A 193 5.55 -5.15 -13.17
CA TYR A 193 6.42 -6.32 -13.13
C TYR A 193 7.68 -6.06 -13.94
N PHE A 194 8.79 -6.59 -13.45
CA PHE A 194 10.03 -6.65 -14.22
C PHE A 194 9.90 -7.69 -15.32
N LYS A 195 10.63 -7.50 -16.43
CA LYS A 195 10.77 -8.56 -17.43
C LYS A 195 11.56 -9.73 -16.84
N TRP A 196 11.38 -10.93 -17.39
CA TRP A 196 12.01 -12.14 -16.86
C TRP A 196 13.54 -12.05 -16.81
N GLU A 197 14.16 -11.38 -17.77
CA GLU A 197 15.62 -11.21 -17.86
C GLU A 197 16.19 -10.41 -16.67
N TYR A 198 15.36 -9.63 -15.97
CA TYR A 198 15.78 -8.96 -14.74
C TYR A 198 16.17 -9.96 -13.65
N PHE A 199 15.52 -11.12 -13.62
CA PHE A 199 15.71 -12.14 -12.60
C PHE A 199 16.86 -13.10 -12.91
N ASP A 200 17.41 -13.04 -14.13
CA ASP A 200 18.60 -13.81 -14.52
C ASP A 200 19.84 -13.40 -13.72
N ILE A 201 19.86 -12.17 -13.19
CA ILE A 201 20.88 -11.67 -12.27
C ILE A 201 20.41 -11.98 -10.84
N PRO A 202 21.00 -12.95 -10.12
CA PRO A 202 20.49 -13.40 -8.83
C PRO A 202 20.37 -12.28 -7.78
N GLU A 203 21.30 -11.33 -7.78
CA GLU A 203 21.36 -10.19 -6.86
C GLU A 203 20.14 -9.28 -7.00
N ASN A 204 19.52 -9.22 -8.19
CA ASN A 204 18.31 -8.43 -8.44
C ASN A 204 17.10 -8.92 -7.65
N ASN A 205 17.11 -10.18 -7.22
CA ASN A 205 16.04 -10.73 -6.40
C ASN A 205 16.08 -10.18 -4.98
N ILE A 206 17.28 -9.92 -4.43
CA ILE A 206 17.47 -9.57 -3.00
C ILE A 206 17.80 -8.09 -2.78
N LYS A 207 18.40 -7.41 -3.77
CA LYS A 207 18.92 -6.05 -3.59
C LYS A 207 17.77 -5.04 -3.49
N PRO A 208 17.87 -4.06 -2.58
CA PRO A 208 16.94 -2.93 -2.58
C PRO A 208 16.94 -2.19 -3.92
N PHE A 209 15.78 -1.69 -4.34
CA PHE A 209 15.64 -0.93 -5.58
C PHE A 209 14.67 0.23 -5.44
N LYS A 210 14.88 1.26 -6.27
CA LYS A 210 14.04 2.46 -6.30
C LYS A 210 12.66 2.18 -6.91
N SER A 211 11.62 2.69 -6.28
CA SER A 211 10.25 2.64 -6.78
C SER A 211 9.70 4.06 -6.99
N PRO A 212 9.01 4.33 -8.12
CA PRO A 212 8.40 5.64 -8.37
C PRO A 212 7.45 6.09 -7.27
N ILE A 213 6.67 5.15 -6.73
CA ILE A 213 5.76 5.38 -5.62
C ILE A 213 5.79 4.25 -4.59
N MET A 214 5.07 4.45 -3.49
CA MET A 214 4.74 3.45 -2.49
C MET A 214 3.29 2.96 -2.60
N SER A 215 3.01 1.77 -2.09
CA SER A 215 1.63 1.24 -1.97
C SER A 215 0.82 1.99 -0.91
N GLY A 216 1.48 2.50 0.14
CA GLY A 216 0.91 3.41 1.16
C GLY A 216 0.50 2.73 2.46
N GLY A 217 0.08 1.47 2.43
CA GLY A 217 -0.34 0.72 3.62
C GLY A 217 0.83 0.36 4.54
N LEU A 218 1.93 -0.11 3.94
CA LEU A 218 3.10 -0.63 4.65
C LEU A 218 4.33 0.20 4.27
N LEU A 219 4.95 0.87 5.23
CA LEU A 219 6.19 1.63 5.02
C LEU A 219 6.94 1.86 6.32
N ALA A 220 8.25 2.07 6.20
CA ALA A 220 9.14 2.54 7.25
C ALA A 220 9.77 3.88 6.85
N ILE A 221 9.83 4.83 7.78
CA ILE A 221 10.41 6.17 7.54
C ILE A 221 11.01 6.72 8.84
N LYS A 222 12.15 7.42 8.77
CA LYS A 222 12.70 8.12 9.95
C LYS A 222 11.66 9.10 10.49
N ARG A 223 11.36 9.04 11.79
CA ARG A 223 10.30 9.86 12.41
C ARG A 223 10.53 11.36 12.19
N LYS A 224 11.76 11.83 12.41
CA LYS A 224 12.11 13.23 12.20
C LYS A 224 11.89 13.66 10.75
N PHE A 225 12.31 12.84 9.79
CA PHE A 225 12.13 13.10 8.36
C PHE A 225 10.65 13.14 7.97
N PHE A 226 9.80 12.25 8.52
CA PHE A 226 8.34 12.30 8.31
C PHE A 226 7.74 13.66 8.71
N HIS A 227 8.14 14.21 9.87
CA HIS A 227 7.67 15.52 10.32
C HIS A 227 8.25 16.68 9.50
N GLU A 228 9.55 16.65 9.19
CA GLU A 228 10.23 17.66 8.36
C GLU A 228 9.59 17.78 6.98
N MET A 229 9.20 16.64 6.40
CA MET A 229 8.51 16.57 5.12
C MET A 229 7.05 17.01 5.17
N GLY A 230 6.50 17.34 6.34
CA GLY A 230 5.14 17.86 6.52
C GLY A 230 4.06 16.79 6.68
N GLU A 231 4.42 15.58 7.14
CA GLU A 231 3.48 14.49 7.46
C GLU A 231 2.57 14.12 6.28
N TYR A 232 1.36 13.59 6.50
CA TYR A 232 0.33 13.56 5.46
C TYR A 232 -0.45 14.87 5.43
N ASP A 233 -1.04 15.19 4.27
CA ASP A 233 -1.99 16.29 4.13
C ASP A 233 -3.25 16.01 4.97
N THR A 234 -3.40 16.71 6.10
CA THR A 234 -4.52 16.50 7.03
C THR A 234 -5.86 17.00 6.49
N SER A 235 -5.87 17.74 5.39
CA SER A 235 -7.09 18.11 4.69
C SER A 235 -7.54 17.07 3.67
N MET A 236 -6.79 15.98 3.48
CA MET A 236 -7.28 14.82 2.73
C MET A 236 -8.33 14.05 3.53
N GLU A 237 -9.30 13.52 2.81
CA GLU A 237 -10.45 12.85 3.37
C GLU A 237 -10.29 11.34 3.31
N ILE A 238 -10.55 10.69 4.44
CA ILE A 238 -10.67 9.24 4.64
C ILE A 238 -9.55 8.37 4.05
N TRP A 239 -9.55 8.14 2.74
CA TRP A 239 -8.66 7.21 2.05
C TRP A 239 -8.52 7.56 0.56
N GLY A 240 -7.31 7.40 0.01
CA GLY A 240 -7.05 7.50 -1.42
C GLY A 240 -6.09 8.63 -1.76
N ALA A 241 -5.24 8.38 -2.76
CA ALA A 241 -4.18 9.25 -3.26
C ALA A 241 -3.08 9.66 -2.26
N GLU A 242 -3.20 9.34 -0.97
CA GLU A 242 -2.21 9.70 0.05
C GLU A 242 -0.85 9.06 -0.21
N ASN A 243 -0.87 7.85 -0.76
CA ASN A 243 0.33 7.11 -1.12
C ASN A 243 1.05 7.75 -2.32
N ILE A 244 0.30 8.27 -3.29
CA ILE A 244 0.85 8.97 -4.47
C ILE A 244 1.37 10.35 -4.05
N GLU A 245 0.60 11.11 -3.28
CA GLU A 245 1.00 12.44 -2.79
C GLU A 245 2.32 12.38 -2.04
N MET A 246 2.39 11.51 -1.02
CA MET A 246 3.59 11.38 -0.23
C MET A 246 4.75 10.90 -1.11
N SER A 247 4.52 9.97 -2.03
CA SER A 247 5.57 9.47 -2.90
C SER A 247 6.18 10.55 -3.79
N VAL A 248 5.34 11.31 -4.48
CA VAL A 248 5.77 12.39 -5.37
C VAL A 248 6.50 13.46 -4.55
N ARG A 249 5.94 13.85 -3.39
CA ARG A 249 6.60 14.80 -2.48
C ARG A 249 7.97 14.32 -2.02
N MET A 250 8.11 13.06 -1.59
CA MET A 250 9.41 12.52 -1.14
C MET A 250 10.46 12.65 -2.24
N TRP A 251 10.14 12.24 -3.47
CA TRP A 251 11.07 12.34 -4.58
C TRP A 251 11.41 13.78 -4.96
N LEU A 252 10.41 14.65 -5.06
CA LEU A 252 10.62 16.05 -5.46
C LEU A 252 11.41 16.84 -4.43
N CYS A 253 11.26 16.52 -3.14
CA CYS A 253 11.80 17.32 -2.04
C CYS A 253 13.05 16.67 -1.40
N GLY A 254 13.74 15.77 -2.12
CA GLY A 254 15.08 15.30 -1.73
C GLY A 254 15.15 13.97 -0.99
N GLY A 255 14.01 13.28 -0.80
CA GLY A 255 13.97 11.91 -0.32
C GLY A 255 14.00 10.87 -1.44
N SER A 256 13.85 9.60 -1.07
CA SER A 256 13.75 8.50 -2.02
C SER A 256 12.87 7.37 -1.50
N ILE A 257 12.39 6.52 -2.40
CA ILE A 257 11.55 5.37 -2.06
C ILE A 257 12.24 4.10 -2.51
N LEU A 258 12.45 3.19 -1.56
CA LEU A 258 13.09 1.89 -1.79
C LEU A 258 12.14 0.74 -1.45
N VAL A 259 12.11 -0.27 -2.31
CA VAL A 259 11.53 -1.57 -2.00
C VAL A 259 12.66 -2.50 -1.58
N VAL A 260 12.49 -3.22 -0.47
CA VAL A 260 13.50 -4.13 0.09
C VAL A 260 13.01 -5.56 0.01
N PRO A 261 13.49 -6.37 -0.96
CA PRO A 261 12.99 -7.73 -1.18
C PRO A 261 13.14 -8.69 0.00
N CYS A 262 14.19 -8.53 0.79
CA CYS A 262 14.43 -9.37 1.96
C CYS A 262 13.50 -9.06 3.14
N SER A 263 12.75 -7.96 3.10
CA SER A 263 11.67 -7.69 4.04
C SER A 263 10.34 -8.05 3.40
N ARG A 264 9.63 -9.02 3.98
CA ARG A 264 8.33 -9.48 3.49
C ARG A 264 7.26 -9.37 4.56
N VAL A 265 6.12 -8.83 4.17
CA VAL A 265 4.93 -8.74 5.02
C VAL A 265 3.75 -9.22 4.22
N GLY A 266 3.07 -10.24 4.72
CA GLY A 266 1.82 -10.71 4.14
C GLY A 266 0.71 -9.73 4.45
N HIS A 267 -0.12 -9.43 3.47
CA HIS A 267 -1.28 -8.57 3.61
C HIS A 267 -2.53 -9.34 3.16
N VAL A 268 -3.60 -9.26 3.95
CA VAL A 268 -4.89 -9.82 3.54
C VAL A 268 -5.47 -8.91 2.45
N PHE A 269 -5.19 -9.25 1.19
CA PHE A 269 -5.78 -8.53 0.09
C PHE A 269 -7.28 -8.74 0.09
N ARG A 270 -7.99 -7.63 0.25
CA ARG A 270 -9.42 -7.55 -0.03
C ARG A 270 -9.53 -7.72 -1.52
N VAL A 271 -10.13 -8.81 -1.92
CA VAL A 271 -10.39 -9.07 -3.33
C VAL A 271 -11.61 -8.12 -3.74
N ARG A 272 -12.13 -7.99 -4.98
CA ARG A 272 -12.98 -6.80 -5.39
C ARG A 272 -14.51 -6.98 -5.70
N ARG A 273 -15.24 -5.84 -5.54
CA ARG A 273 -16.60 -5.29 -5.91
C ARG A 273 -17.86 -6.20 -6.11
N PRO A 274 -19.00 -5.91 -5.42
CA PRO A 274 -20.29 -6.57 -5.65
C PRO A 274 -21.23 -5.72 -6.50
N TYR A 275 -21.37 -6.04 -7.78
CA TYR A 275 -22.72 -6.03 -8.36
C TYR A 275 -23.05 -7.49 -8.65
N LYS A 276 -24.00 -8.04 -7.89
CA LYS A 276 -24.94 -8.95 -8.54
C LYS A 276 -25.75 -8.02 -9.43
N GLY A 277 -25.42 -8.00 -10.72
CA GLY A 277 -26.35 -7.46 -11.71
C GLY A 277 -27.72 -8.07 -11.44
N LYS A 278 -28.77 -7.29 -11.66
CA LYS A 278 -30.13 -7.85 -11.71
C LYS A 278 -30.08 -9.11 -12.59
N PRO A 279 -30.77 -10.20 -12.21
CA PRO A 279 -30.91 -11.33 -13.12
C PRO A 279 -31.43 -10.73 -14.44
N ASP A 280 -30.68 -10.95 -15.51
CA ASP A 280 -30.93 -10.51 -16.90
C ASP A 280 -30.24 -9.23 -17.42
N MET A 281 -29.21 -8.67 -16.77
CA MET A 281 -28.37 -7.63 -17.41
C MET A 281 -26.87 -7.96 -17.41
N ALA A 282 -26.34 -8.18 -18.61
CA ALA A 282 -24.91 -8.29 -18.87
C ALA A 282 -24.25 -6.90 -18.77
N ASP A 283 -23.30 -6.81 -17.83
CA ASP A 283 -22.28 -5.76 -17.68
C ASP A 283 -22.78 -4.29 -17.74
N GLU A 284 -23.03 -3.71 -16.55
CA GLU A 284 -23.45 -2.31 -16.40
C GLU A 284 -22.37 -1.30 -16.86
N ASN A 285 -21.09 -1.67 -16.86
CA ASN A 285 -20.04 -0.80 -17.42
C ASN A 285 -20.07 -0.85 -18.94
N LEU A 286 -20.34 -2.02 -19.53
CA LEU A 286 -20.62 -2.12 -20.96
C LEU A 286 -21.90 -1.36 -21.30
N PHE A 287 -22.98 -1.46 -20.51
CA PHE A 287 -24.24 -0.75 -20.79
C PHE A 287 -24.11 0.78 -20.63
N ASN A 288 -23.37 1.26 -19.64
CA ASN A 288 -23.11 2.69 -19.45
C ASN A 288 -22.09 3.22 -20.47
N SER A 289 -21.08 2.43 -20.82
CA SER A 289 -20.15 2.78 -21.92
C SER A 289 -20.87 2.75 -23.27
N LEU A 290 -21.77 1.79 -23.52
CA LEU A 290 -22.62 1.71 -24.70
C LEU A 290 -23.68 2.82 -24.72
N ARG A 291 -24.19 3.29 -23.58
CA ARG A 291 -25.04 4.50 -23.52
C ARG A 291 -24.23 5.73 -23.85
N THR A 292 -23.00 5.87 -23.35
CA THR A 292 -22.12 6.98 -23.71
C THR A 292 -21.78 6.92 -25.20
N VAL A 293 -21.48 5.75 -25.75
CA VAL A 293 -21.27 5.54 -27.19
C VAL A 293 -22.55 5.88 -27.97
N LYS A 294 -23.72 5.38 -27.57
CA LYS A 294 -25.00 5.60 -28.27
C LYS A 294 -25.60 7.00 -28.12
N VAL A 295 -25.14 7.79 -27.15
CA VAL A 295 -25.60 9.18 -26.90
C VAL A 295 -24.61 10.22 -27.45
N TRP A 296 -23.31 9.88 -27.53
CA TRP A 296 -22.26 10.84 -27.90
C TRP A 296 -21.47 10.47 -29.15
N PHE A 297 -21.64 9.25 -29.69
CA PHE A 297 -21.01 8.80 -30.91
C PHE A 297 -22.10 8.40 -31.90
N ASP A 298 -22.57 9.38 -32.67
CA ASP A 298 -23.37 9.11 -33.86
C ASP A 298 -22.49 8.40 -34.92
N GLU A 299 -23.06 7.37 -35.54
CA GLU A 299 -22.62 6.62 -36.73
C GLU A 299 -21.10 6.50 -37.00
N TYR A 300 -20.40 5.60 -36.29
CA TYR A 300 -19.25 4.91 -36.88
C TYR A 300 -19.24 3.43 -36.45
N GLU A 301 -19.73 2.57 -37.36
CA GLU A 301 -19.56 1.11 -37.31
C GLU A 301 -18.09 0.74 -37.62
N MET A 302 -17.46 -0.10 -36.79
CA MET A 302 -16.29 -0.88 -37.21
C MET A 302 -16.31 -2.31 -36.68
N TRP A 303 -16.68 -3.21 -37.60
CA TRP A 303 -16.12 -4.53 -37.92
C TRP A 303 -15.30 -5.28 -36.86
N LEU A 304 -15.84 -6.43 -36.41
CA LEU A 304 -15.09 -7.51 -35.75
C LEU A 304 -14.84 -8.66 -36.74
N CYS A 305 -13.61 -8.84 -37.20
CA CYS A 305 -13.20 -10.03 -37.94
C CYS A 305 -12.90 -11.22 -37.00
N GLY A 306 -13.77 -12.23 -37.00
CA GLY A 306 -13.42 -13.62 -37.35
C GLY A 306 -12.49 -14.45 -36.46
N GLY A 307 -12.11 -14.05 -35.24
CA GLY A 307 -11.33 -14.89 -34.33
C GLY A 307 -12.20 -15.67 -33.33
N SER A 308 -11.98 -16.99 -33.19
CA SER A 308 -12.58 -17.78 -32.11
C SER A 308 -11.72 -17.70 -30.84
N ILE A 309 -12.34 -17.26 -29.73
CA ILE A 309 -11.72 -17.32 -28.39
C ILE A 309 -11.86 -18.74 -27.86
N LEU A 310 -10.74 -19.43 -27.70
CA LEU A 310 -10.68 -20.73 -27.03
C LEU A 310 -10.39 -20.49 -25.55
N VAL A 311 -11.42 -20.62 -24.70
CA VAL A 311 -11.26 -20.56 -23.24
C VAL A 311 -10.69 -21.89 -22.75
N VAL A 312 -9.41 -21.91 -22.37
CA VAL A 312 -8.76 -23.06 -21.74
C VAL A 312 -9.16 -23.12 -20.25
N PRO A 313 -9.90 -24.13 -19.78
CA PRO A 313 -10.55 -24.10 -18.47
C PRO A 313 -9.68 -24.76 -17.38
N CYS A 314 -8.51 -24.20 -17.07
CA CYS A 314 -7.63 -24.75 -16.01
C CYS A 314 -7.16 -23.75 -14.95
N SER A 315 -7.76 -22.55 -14.89
CA SER A 315 -7.60 -21.66 -13.74
C SER A 315 -8.88 -20.90 -13.48
N ARG A 316 -9.70 -21.44 -12.58
CA ARG A 316 -10.83 -20.72 -11.98
C ARG A 316 -10.39 -20.27 -10.59
N VAL A 317 -9.86 -19.05 -10.49
CA VAL A 317 -9.74 -18.36 -9.19
C VAL A 317 -10.97 -17.46 -9.06
N GLY A 318 -11.99 -17.99 -8.39
CA GLY A 318 -13.18 -17.24 -8.02
C GLY A 318 -12.88 -16.30 -6.85
N HIS A 319 -13.28 -15.05 -7.00
CA HIS A 319 -12.98 -13.94 -6.09
C HIS A 319 -14.26 -13.52 -5.31
N VAL A 320 -14.27 -13.57 -3.95
CA VAL A 320 -15.46 -13.26 -3.10
C VAL A 320 -15.13 -12.38 -1.87
N PHE A 321 -15.84 -11.25 -1.67
CA PHE A 321 -15.69 -10.26 -0.57
C PHE A 321 -16.89 -10.15 0.34
N ARG A 322 -16.64 -9.56 1.52
CA ARG A 322 -17.66 -8.85 2.31
C ARG A 322 -18.41 -7.79 1.47
N VAL A 323 -19.66 -7.56 1.85
CA VAL A 323 -20.66 -6.81 1.07
C VAL A 323 -20.44 -5.27 1.07
N ARG A 324 -19.58 -4.71 1.95
CA ARG A 324 -19.35 -3.25 2.06
C ARG A 324 -17.88 -2.87 2.32
N ARG A 325 -17.46 -1.70 1.81
CA ARG A 325 -16.21 -1.01 2.20
C ARG A 325 -16.35 -0.54 3.66
N PRO A 326 -15.30 -0.62 4.51
CA PRO A 326 -15.35 -0.13 5.91
C PRO A 326 -15.21 1.39 6.02
N TYR A 327 -14.95 2.08 4.90
CA TYR A 327 -15.02 3.53 4.79
C TYR A 327 -16.43 3.88 4.30
N LYS A 328 -17.29 4.35 5.21
CA LYS A 328 -18.48 5.10 4.80
C LYS A 328 -17.99 6.49 4.45
N GLY A 329 -18.27 6.92 3.23
CA GLY A 329 -17.93 8.27 2.84
C GLY A 329 -18.73 9.31 3.63
N LYS A 330 -18.26 10.56 3.68
CA LYS A 330 -19.05 11.66 4.26
C LYS A 330 -20.33 11.82 3.42
N PRO A 331 -21.51 12.02 4.05
CA PRO A 331 -22.80 12.14 3.33
C PRO A 331 -22.79 13.19 2.20
N ASP A 332 -22.00 14.25 2.38
CA ASP A 332 -21.96 15.41 1.49
C ASP A 332 -20.79 15.39 0.48
N MET A 333 -19.98 14.32 0.44
CA MET A 333 -18.84 14.21 -0.48
C MET A 333 -18.94 12.94 -1.33
N ALA A 334 -19.25 13.11 -2.62
CA ALA A 334 -19.53 12.00 -3.52
C ALA A 334 -18.30 11.15 -3.90
N ASP A 335 -17.08 11.74 -3.91
CA ASP A 335 -15.84 11.03 -4.24
C ASP A 335 -14.62 11.63 -3.51
N GLU A 336 -14.31 11.09 -2.33
CA GLU A 336 -13.16 11.50 -1.52
C GLU A 336 -11.82 11.23 -2.20
N ASN A 337 -11.73 10.13 -2.94
CA ASN A 337 -10.50 9.78 -3.65
C ASN A 337 -10.23 10.77 -4.78
N LEU A 338 -11.26 11.22 -5.49
CA LEU A 338 -11.14 12.28 -6.49
C LEU A 338 -10.73 13.62 -5.87
N PHE A 339 -11.33 13.98 -4.72
CA PHE A 339 -10.95 15.17 -3.96
C PHE A 339 -9.46 15.12 -3.54
N ASN A 340 -9.00 14.02 -2.96
CA ASN A 340 -7.59 13.85 -2.57
C ASN A 340 -6.65 13.84 -3.77
N SER A 341 -7.08 13.22 -4.89
CA SER A 341 -6.32 13.22 -6.14
C SER A 341 -6.14 14.65 -6.68
N LEU A 342 -7.19 15.48 -6.63
CA LEU A 342 -7.13 16.88 -7.03
C LEU A 342 -6.16 17.69 -6.16
N ARG A 343 -6.18 17.50 -4.85
CA ARG A 343 -5.20 18.13 -3.94
C ARG A 343 -3.77 17.76 -4.31
N THR A 344 -3.54 16.48 -4.58
CA THR A 344 -2.24 15.94 -5.00
C THR A 344 -1.76 16.59 -6.30
N VAL A 345 -2.62 16.59 -7.31
CA VAL A 345 -2.31 17.10 -8.65
C VAL A 345 -2.03 18.60 -8.62
N LYS A 346 -2.90 19.39 -7.97
CA LYS A 346 -2.75 20.85 -7.93
C LYS A 346 -1.52 21.34 -7.19
N VAL A 347 -1.02 20.58 -6.22
CA VAL A 347 0.19 20.95 -5.48
C VAL A 347 1.45 20.45 -6.20
N TRP A 348 1.43 19.23 -6.71
CA TRP A 348 2.67 18.52 -7.05
C TRP A 348 2.92 18.32 -8.55
N PHE A 349 1.92 18.42 -9.42
CA PHE A 349 2.03 17.99 -10.82
C PHE A 349 2.36 19.13 -11.80
N ASP A 350 2.40 20.37 -11.33
CA ASP A 350 2.74 21.55 -12.14
C ASP A 350 1.92 21.57 -13.46
N GLU A 351 2.55 21.81 -14.61
CA GLU A 351 1.90 21.83 -15.94
C GLU A 351 1.35 20.46 -16.40
N TYR A 352 1.68 19.37 -15.70
CA TYR A 352 1.22 18.03 -16.04
C TYR A 352 -0.18 17.71 -15.48
N GLU A 353 -0.81 18.63 -14.72
CA GLU A 353 -2.19 18.44 -14.24
C GLU A 353 -3.18 18.22 -15.39
N LYS A 354 -2.90 18.76 -16.58
CA LYS A 354 -3.71 18.56 -17.80
C LYS A 354 -3.92 17.08 -18.15
N TYR A 355 -2.92 16.22 -17.91
CA TYR A 355 -3.02 14.79 -18.20
C TYR A 355 -3.94 14.08 -17.20
N PHE A 356 -3.99 14.54 -15.95
CA PHE A 356 -4.97 14.06 -14.99
C PHE A 356 -6.39 14.42 -15.41
N TYR A 357 -6.64 15.66 -15.84
CA TYR A 357 -7.96 16.06 -16.35
C TYR A 357 -8.36 15.31 -17.64
N LYS A 358 -7.39 14.99 -18.51
CA LYS A 358 -7.63 14.13 -19.69
C LYS A 358 -8.03 12.71 -19.28
N ALA A 359 -7.41 12.15 -18.25
CA ALA A 359 -7.72 10.81 -17.73
C ALA A 359 -8.99 10.77 -16.85
N ARG A 360 -9.33 11.87 -16.18
CA ARG A 360 -10.52 12.04 -15.34
C ARG A 360 -11.24 13.36 -15.62
N PRO A 361 -11.99 13.46 -16.74
CA PRO A 361 -12.69 14.69 -17.10
C PRO A 361 -13.73 15.13 -16.06
N ASN A 362 -14.28 14.19 -15.28
CA ASN A 362 -15.19 14.47 -14.18
C ASN A 362 -14.57 15.26 -13.02
N ALA A 363 -13.24 15.42 -13.01
CA ALA A 363 -12.53 16.25 -12.03
C ALA A 363 -12.60 17.76 -12.36
N ILE A 364 -12.97 18.13 -13.58
CA ILE A 364 -13.00 19.52 -14.04
C ILE A 364 -14.09 20.28 -13.26
N GLY A 365 -13.73 21.46 -12.73
CA GLY A 365 -14.64 22.31 -11.97
C GLY A 365 -14.84 21.90 -10.51
N ILE A 366 -14.26 20.78 -10.05
CA ILE A 366 -14.31 20.38 -8.65
C ILE A 366 -13.30 21.18 -7.83
N ASN A 367 -13.73 21.70 -6.69
CA ASN A 367 -12.88 22.42 -5.74
C ASN A 367 -12.03 21.44 -4.91
N ALA A 368 -10.71 21.68 -4.84
CA ALA A 368 -9.75 20.88 -4.08
C ALA A 368 -9.59 21.33 -2.60
N GLY A 369 -10.40 22.31 -2.16
CA GLY A 369 -10.25 22.96 -0.85
C GLY A 369 -9.03 23.87 -0.79
N ASP A 370 -8.67 24.30 0.42
CA ASP A 370 -7.49 25.14 0.64
C ASP A 370 -6.20 24.31 0.50
N LEU A 371 -5.27 24.83 -0.31
CA LEU A 371 -3.96 24.22 -0.62
C LEU A 371 -2.79 25.04 -0.07
N THR A 372 -3.05 26.15 0.62
CA THR A 372 -2.04 27.13 1.04
C THR A 372 -0.88 26.48 1.80
N GLU A 373 -1.18 25.70 2.84
CA GLU A 373 -0.18 25.01 3.67
C GLU A 373 0.73 24.09 2.84
N ARG A 374 0.15 23.35 1.88
CA ARG A 374 0.89 22.40 1.03
C ARG A 374 1.74 23.10 -0.02
N LEU A 375 1.25 24.21 -0.58
CA LEU A 375 2.02 25.05 -1.50
C LEU A 375 3.18 25.76 -0.79
N GLU A 376 2.98 26.25 0.43
CA GLU A 376 4.04 26.82 1.26
C GLU A 376 5.09 25.78 1.65
N LEU A 377 4.65 24.56 1.99
CA LEU A 377 5.54 23.43 2.24
C LEU A 377 6.42 23.12 1.02
N LYS A 378 5.84 23.03 -0.18
CA LYS A 378 6.58 22.80 -1.44
C LYS A 378 7.66 23.87 -1.66
N LYS A 379 7.33 25.14 -1.42
CA LYS A 379 8.27 26.26 -1.51
C LYS A 379 9.37 26.18 -0.46
N ARG A 380 9.01 25.94 0.81
CA ARG A 380 9.93 25.86 1.95
C ARG A 380 10.97 24.75 1.77
N LEU A 381 10.54 23.59 1.29
CA LEU A 381 11.41 22.44 1.02
C LEU A 381 12.23 22.57 -0.28
N ARG A 382 12.00 23.64 -1.07
CA ARG A 382 12.67 23.89 -2.36
C ARG A 382 12.58 22.68 -3.30
N CYS A 383 11.40 22.10 -3.40
CA CYS A 383 11.17 20.89 -4.17
C CYS A 383 11.43 21.12 -5.66
N LYS A 384 11.90 20.08 -6.33
CA LYS A 384 12.09 20.03 -7.78
C LYS A 384 10.74 20.13 -8.52
N PRO A 385 10.74 20.58 -9.79
CA PRO A 385 9.53 20.54 -10.61
C PRO A 385 9.14 19.11 -10.98
N PHE A 386 7.86 18.88 -11.27
CA PHE A 386 7.34 17.55 -11.63
C PHE A 386 7.95 16.99 -12.92
N SER A 387 8.39 17.87 -13.84
CA SER A 387 9.14 17.47 -15.03
C SER A 387 10.41 16.67 -14.69
N TRP A 388 11.10 17.01 -13.60
CA TRP A 388 12.25 16.23 -13.11
C TRP A 388 11.82 14.83 -12.64
N TYR A 389 10.70 14.71 -11.94
CA TYR A 389 10.18 13.40 -11.50
C TYR A 389 9.87 12.49 -12.69
N ILE A 390 9.19 13.03 -13.70
CA ILE A 390 8.89 12.29 -14.92
C ILE A 390 10.15 11.91 -15.69
N ASN A 391 11.20 12.73 -15.69
CA ASN A 391 12.43 12.43 -16.43
C ASN A 391 13.37 11.46 -15.71
N GLU A 392 13.48 11.57 -14.38
CA GLU A 392 14.51 10.84 -13.62
C GLU A 392 13.96 9.67 -12.82
N ILE A 393 12.70 9.76 -12.37
CA ILE A 393 12.11 8.80 -11.42
C ILE A 393 11.07 7.90 -12.09
N TYR A 394 10.20 8.45 -12.93
CA TYR A 394 9.15 7.69 -13.60
C TYR A 394 9.00 8.02 -15.10
N PRO A 395 10.03 7.75 -15.94
CA PRO A 395 9.99 7.97 -17.39
C PRO A 395 8.85 7.25 -18.11
N GLU A 396 8.42 6.11 -17.59
CA GLU A 396 7.34 5.30 -18.19
C GLU A 396 5.96 5.94 -18.01
N LEU A 397 5.81 6.97 -17.17
CA LEU A 397 4.60 7.78 -17.07
C LEU A 397 4.51 8.84 -18.15
N LYS A 398 5.60 9.13 -18.88
CA LYS A 398 5.59 10.11 -19.97
C LYS A 398 4.41 9.84 -20.90
N PRO A 399 3.62 10.86 -21.25
CA PRO A 399 2.60 10.71 -22.26
C PRO A 399 3.28 10.18 -23.52
N THR A 400 2.87 9.01 -24.01
CA THR A 400 3.29 8.55 -25.33
C THR A 400 2.83 9.62 -26.32
N ASN A 401 3.77 10.21 -27.06
CA ASN A 401 3.55 11.35 -27.95
C ASN A 401 2.14 11.34 -28.53
N GLU A 402 1.40 12.41 -28.24
CA GLU A 402 0.30 12.82 -29.10
C GLU A 402 0.87 12.81 -30.52
N ASN A 403 0.22 12.06 -31.40
CA ASN A 403 0.46 12.20 -32.83
C ASN A 403 0.51 13.70 -33.11
N HIS A 404 1.60 14.07 -33.76
CA HIS A 404 1.81 15.35 -34.40
C HIS A 404 0.47 16.00 -34.78
N ASP A 405 0.29 17.26 -34.38
CA ASP A 405 -0.45 18.19 -35.22
C ASP A 405 0.14 18.06 -36.64
N GLU A 406 -0.57 17.37 -37.54
CA GLU A 406 -0.55 17.45 -39.01
C GLU A 406 -1.31 16.25 -39.63
N LEU A 407 -2.62 16.43 -39.86
CA LEU A 407 -3.27 16.41 -41.19
C LEU A 407 -4.78 16.68 -41.07
#